data_AF-A0A8T3LTE0-F1
#
_entry.id   AF-A0A8T3LTE0-F1
#
_cell.length_a   1.000
_cell.length_b   1.000
_cell.length_c   1.000
_cell.angle_alpha   90.00
_cell.angle_beta   90.00
_cell.angle_gamma   90.00
#
_symmetry.space_group_name_H-M   'P 1'
#
loop_
_entity.id
_entity.type
_entity.pdbx_description
1 polymer ?
#
loop_
_entity_poly.entity_id
_entity_poly.type
_entity_poly.pdbx_seq_one_letter_code
_entity_poly.pdbx_strand_id
1 'polypeptide(L)'
;MTDGPARRLAEELDRRGLAVPGRLLADAHRPLAPLLTDLGAAFGPIIGAALGRLADDPRALLDDPLGLDRLVEQLDRRANGGTRAKPG
;
A
#
# COMPACT_ATOMS: atom_id res chain seq x y z
N MET A 1 7.26 -19.24 1.42
CA MET A 1 6.36 -18.40 0.59
C MET A 1 6.33 -17.03 1.24
N THR A 2 7.21 -16.14 0.83
CA THR A 2 7.32 -14.79 1.39
C THR A 2 6.13 -14.00 0.89
N ASP A 3 5.13 -13.81 1.75
CA ASP A 3 4.03 -12.89 1.46
C ASP A 3 4.62 -11.52 1.10
N GLY A 4 4.37 -11.06 -0.12
CA GLY A 4 5.05 -9.89 -0.71
C GLY A 4 4.74 -8.57 0.02
N PRO A 5 5.55 -7.52 -0.19
CA PRO A 5 5.43 -6.23 0.51
C PRO A 5 4.02 -5.61 0.41
N ALA A 6 3.34 -5.78 -0.73
CA ALA A 6 1.95 -5.33 -0.92
C ALA A 6 0.97 -5.99 0.06
N ARG A 7 1.14 -7.29 0.31
CA ARG A 7 0.28 -8.03 1.21
C ARG A 7 0.53 -7.63 2.67
N ARG A 8 1.80 -7.51 3.09
CA ARG A 8 2.16 -7.11 4.45
C ARG A 8 1.69 -5.69 4.78
N LEU A 9 1.82 -4.77 3.83
CA LEU A 9 1.34 -3.41 4.01
C LEU A 9 -0.20 -3.34 4.04
N ALA A 10 -0.89 -4.08 3.16
CA ALA A 10 -2.35 -4.19 3.22
C ALA A 10 -2.83 -4.77 4.57
N GLU A 11 -2.12 -5.77 5.11
CA GLU A 11 -2.38 -6.35 6.44
C GLU A 11 -2.23 -5.34 7.58
N GLU A 12 -1.21 -4.50 7.52
CA GLU A 12 -0.98 -3.46 8.52
C GLU A 12 -2.03 -2.35 8.43
N LEU A 13 -2.37 -1.91 7.22
CA LEU A 13 -3.41 -0.89 7.00
C LEU A 13 -4.77 -1.37 7.47
N ASP A 14 -5.13 -2.62 7.17
CA ASP A 14 -6.36 -3.26 7.59
C ASP A 14 -6.44 -3.38 9.13
N ARG A 15 -5.37 -3.87 9.78
CA ARG A 15 -5.28 -3.92 11.25
C ARG A 15 -5.44 -2.56 11.94
N ARG A 16 -5.06 -1.48 11.28
CA ARG A 16 -5.18 -0.10 11.79
C ARG A 16 -6.50 0.58 11.42
N GLY A 17 -7.41 -0.10 10.72
CA GLY A 17 -8.65 0.50 10.22
C GLY A 17 -8.43 1.53 9.09
N LEU A 18 -7.27 1.49 8.45
CA LEU A 18 -6.85 2.39 7.38
C LEU A 18 -6.95 1.77 5.99
N ALA A 19 -7.61 0.62 5.84
CA ALA A 19 -7.73 -0.06 4.55
C ALA A 19 -8.37 0.82 3.46
N VAL A 20 -9.50 1.47 3.77
CA VAL A 20 -10.23 2.34 2.83
C VAL A 20 -9.45 3.61 2.45
N PRO A 21 -8.95 4.42 3.41
CA PRO A 21 -8.14 5.59 3.06
C PRO A 21 -6.80 5.19 2.39
N GLY A 22 -6.19 4.07 2.80
CA GLY A 22 -4.99 3.52 2.16
C GLY A 22 -5.23 3.11 0.71
N ARG A 23 -6.39 2.52 0.41
CA ARG A 23 -6.80 2.18 -0.96
C ARG A 23 -7.00 3.44 -1.81
N LEU A 24 -7.68 4.46 -1.29
CA LEU A 24 -7.90 5.72 -2.01
C LEU A 24 -6.57 6.41 -2.34
N LEU A 25 -5.65 6.46 -1.38
CA LEU A 25 -4.32 7.03 -1.59
C LEU A 25 -3.50 6.20 -2.58
N ALA A 26 -3.57 4.87 -2.46
CA ALA A 26 -2.92 3.97 -3.41
C ALA A 26 -3.51 4.14 -4.81
N ASP A 27 -4.83 4.15 -5.02
CA ASP A 27 -5.45 4.31 -6.35
C ASP A 27 -5.12 5.69 -6.98
N ALA A 28 -5.06 6.73 -6.16
CA ALA A 28 -4.64 8.07 -6.59
C ALA A 28 -3.18 8.15 -7.08
N HIS A 29 -2.37 7.09 -6.92
CA HIS A 29 -0.99 7.07 -7.39
C HIS A 29 -0.86 7.18 -8.91
N ARG A 30 -1.82 6.67 -9.69
CA ARG A 30 -1.72 6.68 -11.16
C ARG A 30 -1.63 8.09 -11.75
N PRO A 31 -2.54 9.03 -11.44
CA PRO A 31 -2.42 10.41 -11.93
C PRO A 31 -1.28 11.18 -11.24
N LEU A 32 -0.89 10.79 -10.02
CA LEU A 32 0.13 11.48 -9.24
C LEU A 32 1.53 10.89 -9.39
N ALA A 33 1.71 9.81 -10.16
CA ALA A 33 2.97 9.09 -10.32
C ALA A 33 4.19 10.00 -10.64
N PRO A 34 4.10 10.97 -11.57
CA PRO A 34 5.23 11.87 -11.80
C PRO A 34 5.55 12.73 -10.56
N LEU A 35 4.54 13.22 -9.85
CA LEU A 35 4.71 14.03 -8.64
C LEU A 35 5.18 13.21 -7.43
N LEU A 36 4.74 11.95 -7.31
CA LEU A 36 5.11 11.03 -6.23
C LEU A 36 6.53 10.51 -6.39
N THR A 37 7.01 10.35 -7.64
CA THR A 37 8.42 10.04 -7.92
C THR A 37 9.31 11.18 -7.44
N ASP A 38 8.94 12.42 -7.77
CA ASP A 38 9.67 13.62 -7.34
C ASP A 38 9.59 13.82 -5.81
N LEU A 39 8.42 13.59 -5.22
CA LEU A 39 8.24 13.63 -3.76
C LEU A 39 9.02 12.50 -3.06
N GLY A 40 9.07 11.30 -3.63
CA GLY A 40 9.80 10.16 -3.10
C GLY A 40 11.32 10.39 -3.13
N ALA A 41 11.83 11.03 -4.19
CA ALA A 41 13.22 11.45 -4.26
C ALA A 41 13.54 12.55 -3.22
N ALA A 42 12.62 13.49 -3.00
CA ALA A 42 12.80 14.60 -2.06
C ALA A 42 12.62 14.20 -0.58
N PHE A 43 11.62 13.37 -0.27
CA PHE A 43 11.25 12.98 1.09
C PHE A 43 11.71 11.58 1.49
N GLY A 44 12.26 10.78 0.56
CA GLY A 44 12.77 9.44 0.84
C GLY A 44 13.69 9.34 2.06
N PRO A 45 14.64 10.28 2.28
CA PRO A 45 15.48 10.28 3.48
C PRO A 45 14.70 10.55 4.78
N ILE A 46 13.69 11.42 4.72
CA ILE A 46 12.88 11.85 5.87
C ILE A 46 11.88 10.74 6.25
N ILE A 47 11.23 10.15 5.25
CA ILE A 47 10.29 9.04 5.43
C ILE A 47 11.03 7.79 5.93
N GLY A 48 12.23 7.51 5.40
CA GLY A 48 13.08 6.42 5.88
C GLY A 48 13.49 6.56 7.35
N ALA A 49 13.78 7.78 7.81
CA ALA A 49 14.10 8.05 9.21
C ALA A 49 12.88 7.95 10.15
N ALA A 50 11.69 8.34 9.68
CA ALA A 50 10.47 8.34 10.50
C ALA A 50 9.79 6.97 10.60
N LEU A 51 9.86 6.14 9.55
CA LEU A 51 9.16 4.85 9.49
C LEU A 51 10.08 3.63 9.73
N GLY A 52 11.40 3.79 9.73
CA GLY A 52 12.34 2.69 10.01
C GLY A 52 12.10 1.47 9.10
N ARG A 53 12.09 0.25 9.67
CA ARG A 53 11.79 -1.01 8.91
C ARG A 53 10.42 -1.02 8.25
N LEU A 54 9.49 -0.17 8.70
CA LEU A 54 8.16 -0.03 8.11
C LEU A 54 8.22 0.75 6.78
N ALA A 55 9.33 1.42 6.47
CA ALA A 55 9.58 2.09 5.20
C ALA A 55 9.99 1.12 4.09
N ASP A 56 10.51 -0.07 4.42
CA ASP A 56 11.04 -1.02 3.43
C ASP A 56 9.93 -1.56 2.52
N ASP A 57 8.75 -1.86 3.08
CA ASP A 57 7.61 -2.37 2.31
C ASP A 57 7.02 -1.28 1.37
N PRO A 58 6.71 -0.05 1.82
CA PRO A 58 6.32 1.05 0.93
C PRO A 58 7.38 1.38 -0.13
N ARG A 59 8.66 1.40 0.24
CA ARG A 59 9.74 1.71 -0.70
C ARG A 59 9.87 0.65 -1.78
N ALA A 60 9.83 -0.63 -1.40
CA ALA A 60 9.84 -1.74 -2.36
C ALA A 60 8.63 -1.71 -3.31
N LEU A 61 7.49 -1.15 -2.88
CA LEU A 61 6.30 -0.97 -3.74
C LEU A 61 6.41 0.24 -4.66
N LEU A 62 7.13 1.28 -4.25
CA LEU A 62 7.39 2.46 -5.09
C LEU A 62 8.47 2.20 -6.13
N ASP A 63 9.45 1.34 -5.82
CA ASP A 63 10.51 0.93 -6.76
C ASP A 63 10.00 -0.08 -7.82
N ASP A 64 8.84 -0.71 -7.60
CA ASP A 64 8.17 -1.60 -8.55
C ASP A 64 7.06 -0.84 -9.32
N PRO A 65 7.13 -0.73 -10.66
CA PRO A 65 6.12 -0.06 -11.47
C PRO A 65 4.68 -0.58 -11.27
N LEU A 66 4.53 -1.83 -10.80
CA LEU A 66 3.23 -2.45 -10.51
C LEU A 66 2.98 -2.63 -9.00
N GLY A 67 3.86 -2.13 -8.14
CA GLY A 67 3.78 -2.37 -6.69
C GLY A 67 2.52 -1.79 -6.06
N LEU A 68 2.19 -0.54 -6.40
CA LEU A 68 0.98 0.13 -5.90
C LEU A 68 -0.31 -0.47 -6.49
N ASP A 69 -0.31 -0.88 -7.76
CA ASP A 69 -1.43 -1.63 -8.36
C ASP A 69 -1.70 -2.93 -7.58
N ARG A 70 -0.65 -3.70 -7.24
CA ARG A 70 -0.78 -4.91 -6.41
C ARG A 70 -1.24 -4.61 -4.98
N LEU A 71 -0.89 -3.46 -4.42
CA LEU A 71 -1.38 -3.04 -3.11
C LEU A 71 -2.89 -2.77 -3.14
N VAL A 72 -3.39 -2.07 -4.17
CA VAL A 72 -4.83 -1.85 -4.38
C VAL A 72 -5.57 -3.20 -4.49
N GLU A 73 -5.05 -4.14 -5.29
CA GLU A 73 -5.66 -5.47 -5.42
C GLU A 73 -5.72 -6.26 -4.09
N GLN A 74 -4.72 -6.11 -3.22
CA GLN A 74 -4.71 -6.78 -1.91
C GLN A 74 -5.71 -6.14 -0.94
N LEU A 75 -5.82 -4.81 -0.96
CA LEU A 75 -6.82 -4.07 -0.18
C LEU A 75 -8.24 -4.41 -0.65
N ASP A 76 -8.46 -4.49 -1.96
CA ASP A 76 -9.75 -4.89 -2.54
C ASP A 76 -10.10 -6.34 -2.19
N ARG A 77 -9.14 -7.26 -2.25
CA ARG A 77 -9.34 -8.65 -1.82
C ARG A 77 -9.72 -8.75 -0.35
N ARG A 78 -9.14 -7.93 0.52
CA ARG A 78 -9.47 -7.91 1.95
C ARG A 78 -10.85 -7.32 2.21
N ALA A 79 -11.18 -6.21 1.58
CA ALA A 79 -12.51 -5.59 1.66
C ALA A 79 -13.61 -6.55 1.16
N ASN A 80 -13.37 -7.22 0.03
CA ASN A 80 -14.33 -8.16 -0.58
C ASN A 80 -14.34 -9.54 0.11
N GLY A 81 -13.22 -9.96 0.71
CA GLY A 81 -13.08 -11.20 1.48
C GLY A 81 -13.73 -11.15 2.86
N GLY A 82 -13.89 -9.95 3.44
CA GLY A 82 -14.62 -9.74 4.70
C GLY A 82 -16.15 -9.84 4.59
N THR A 83 -16.71 -9.83 3.37
CA THR A 83 -18.17 -9.76 3.14
C THR A 83 -18.80 -11.11 2.76
N ARG A 84 -18.08 -12.23 2.85
CA ARG A 84 -18.68 -13.57 2.60
C ARG A 84 -19.05 -14.28 3.91
N ALA A 85 -19.91 -13.65 4.70
CA ALA A 85 -20.67 -14.31 5.75
C ALA A 85 -22.17 -14.31 5.37
N LYS A 86 -22.65 -15.47 4.88
CA LYS A 86 -24.03 -15.95 4.70
C LYS A 86 -24.99 -15.18 3.76
N PRO A 87 -25.67 -15.91 2.86
CA PRO A 87 -27.13 -15.91 2.79
C PRO A 87 -27.67 -17.08 3.62
N GLY A 88 -28.72 -16.79 4.38
CA GLY A 88 -29.54 -17.78 5.07
C GLY A 88 -30.53 -18.47 4.14
#